data_AF-A0A968P4D5-F1
#
_entry.id   AF-A0A968P4D5-F1
#
_cell.length_a   1.000
_cell.length_b   1.000
_cell.length_c   1.000
_cell.angle_alpha   90.00
_cell.angle_beta   90.00
_cell.angle_gamma   90.00
#
_symmetry.space_group_name_H-M   'P 1'
#
loop_
_entity.id
_entity.type
_entity.pdbx_description
1 polymer ?
#
loop_
_entity_poly.entity_id
_entity_poly.type
_entity_poly.pdbx_seq_one_letter_code
_entity_poly.pdbx_strand_id
1 'polypeptide(L)'
;MTVFKILMLALSLSSLALHAQEPRISVLTFQAWKEQQILEAQNQVLRASTRLTQLKAGRGTSARNKKPAQLPNDKVREAEESETSIAEKELARAQESLQSANDLEFEAYINVYLPTLQDHPEALQKLAEKLSKEELAEVFKALMRARASGSQRTSALLEGLTPATTKTR
;
A
#
# COMPACT_ATOMS: atom_id res chain seq x y z
N MET A 1 23.93 -23.80 -50.74
CA MET A 1 23.55 -22.61 -49.94
C MET A 1 22.41 -22.88 -48.93
N THR A 2 22.10 -24.13 -48.61
CA THR A 2 20.98 -24.50 -47.70
C THR A 2 21.44 -24.71 -46.25
N VAL A 3 22.69 -25.15 -46.04
CA VAL A 3 23.23 -25.46 -44.71
C VAL A 3 23.42 -24.20 -43.83
N PHE A 4 23.76 -23.06 -44.44
CA PHE A 4 23.97 -21.80 -43.73
C PHE A 4 22.67 -21.20 -43.16
N LYS A 5 21.51 -21.48 -43.79
CA LYS A 5 20.21 -21.02 -43.31
C LYS A 5 19.71 -21.80 -42.09
N ILE A 6 20.06 -23.08 -41.97
CA ILE A 6 19.69 -23.92 -40.81
C ILE A 6 20.53 -23.54 -39.59
N LEU A 7 21.81 -23.20 -39.79
CA LEU A 7 22.69 -22.74 -38.71
C LEU A 7 22.24 -21.38 -38.14
N MET A 8 21.76 -20.45 -38.99
CA MET A 8 21.21 -19.16 -38.54
C MET A 8 19.85 -19.30 -37.84
N LEU A 9 19.10 -20.36 -38.10
CA LEU A 9 17.83 -20.64 -37.39
C LEU A 9 18.09 -21.27 -36.01
N ALA A 10 19.13 -22.09 -35.87
CA ALA A 10 19.51 -22.66 -34.59
C ALA A 10 20.14 -21.62 -33.63
N LEU A 11 20.86 -20.62 -34.17
CA LEU A 11 21.47 -19.56 -33.37
C LEU A 11 20.47 -18.52 -32.85
N SER A 12 19.28 -18.38 -33.47
CA SER A 12 18.24 -17.46 -33.00
C SER A 12 17.31 -18.07 -31.94
N LEU A 13 17.29 -19.40 -31.79
CA LEU A 13 16.49 -20.08 -30.77
C LEU A 13 17.18 -20.16 -29.39
N SER A 14 18.49 -19.90 -29.30
CA SER A 14 19.24 -19.94 -28.03
C SER A 14 19.03 -18.72 -27.13
N SER A 15 18.41 -17.65 -27.64
CA SER A 15 18.18 -16.40 -26.88
C SER A 15 16.90 -16.40 -26.07
N LEU A 16 16.10 -17.47 -26.14
CA LEU A 16 14.87 -17.67 -25.36
C LEU A 16 15.09 -18.51 -24.10
N ALA A 17 16.34 -18.62 -23.63
CA ALA A 17 16.57 -18.76 -22.19
C ALA A 17 16.11 -17.45 -21.54
N LEU A 18 14.78 -17.34 -21.41
CA LEU A 18 14.13 -16.49 -20.44
C LEU A 18 14.97 -16.59 -19.19
N HIS A 19 15.64 -15.49 -18.86
CA HIS A 19 15.95 -15.24 -17.48
C HIS A 19 14.58 -15.13 -16.82
N ALA A 20 14.05 -16.28 -16.37
CA ALA A 20 13.19 -16.32 -15.21
C ALA A 20 14.05 -15.74 -14.09
N GLN A 21 14.18 -14.41 -14.07
CA GLN A 21 14.54 -13.69 -12.88
C GLN A 21 13.40 -14.06 -11.95
N GLU A 22 13.62 -15.10 -11.13
CA GLU A 22 12.85 -15.29 -9.92
C GLU A 22 12.73 -13.90 -9.31
N PRO A 23 11.50 -13.41 -9.06
CA PRO A 23 11.32 -12.09 -8.50
C PRO A 23 12.20 -12.04 -7.26
N ARG A 24 13.29 -11.26 -7.34
CA ARG A 24 14.24 -11.18 -6.24
C ARG A 24 13.48 -10.51 -5.12
N ILE A 25 12.92 -11.30 -4.21
CA ILE A 25 12.21 -10.81 -3.05
C ILE A 25 13.22 -9.98 -2.27
N SER A 26 13.10 -8.65 -2.41
CA SER A 26 13.97 -7.70 -1.76
C SER A 26 13.46 -7.53 -0.34
N VAL A 27 14.10 -8.26 0.56
CA VAL A 27 13.78 -8.23 1.97
C VAL A 27 14.38 -6.97 2.60
N LEU A 28 13.52 -6.20 3.25
CA LEU A 28 13.83 -4.91 3.85
C LEU A 28 13.91 -5.05 5.37
N THR A 29 14.87 -4.37 5.98
CA THR A 29 14.87 -4.15 7.43
C THR A 29 13.80 -3.13 7.81
N PHE A 30 13.49 -2.98 9.10
CA PHE A 30 12.53 -1.98 9.55
C PHE A 30 12.86 -0.58 9.01
N GLN A 31 14.11 -0.16 9.14
CA GLN A 31 14.54 1.16 8.69
C GLN A 31 14.35 1.32 7.17
N ALA A 32 14.78 0.34 6.38
CA ALA A 32 14.63 0.39 4.93
C ALA A 32 13.16 0.38 4.49
N TRP A 33 12.32 -0.40 5.18
CA TRP A 33 10.87 -0.41 4.93
C TRP A 33 10.22 0.93 5.29
N LYS A 34 10.57 1.51 6.45
CA LYS A 34 10.06 2.82 6.87
C LYS A 34 10.48 3.92 5.91
N GLU A 35 11.74 3.94 5.49
CA GLU A 35 12.24 4.87 4.47
C GLU A 35 11.45 4.73 3.16
N GLN A 36 11.15 3.50 2.74
CA GLN A 36 10.31 3.27 1.57
C GLN A 36 8.89 3.82 1.75
N GLN A 37 8.26 3.62 2.91
CA GLN A 37 6.92 4.17 3.20
C GLN A 37 6.91 5.71 3.17
N ILE A 38 7.95 6.33 3.74
CA ILE A 38 8.12 7.79 3.71
C ILE A 38 8.26 8.29 2.27
N LEU A 39 9.12 7.65 1.47
CA LEU A 39 9.32 8.02 0.07
C LEU A 39 8.05 7.87 -0.77
N GLU A 40 7.27 6.82 -0.53
CA GLU A 40 5.99 6.62 -1.20
C GLU A 40 5.00 7.74 -0.84
N ALA A 41 4.86 8.06 0.45
CA ALA A 41 3.97 9.11 0.92
C ALA A 41 4.41 10.51 0.42
N GLN A 42 5.72 10.79 0.39
CA GLN A 42 6.24 12.03 -0.20
C GLN A 42 5.88 12.16 -1.69
N ASN A 43 6.00 11.06 -2.45
CA ASN A 43 5.60 11.04 -3.85
C ASN A 43 4.09 11.28 -4.01
N GLN A 44 3.25 10.77 -3.10
CA GLN A 44 1.81 11.05 -3.12
C GLN A 44 1.52 12.54 -2.88
N VAL A 45 2.17 13.16 -1.90
CA VAL A 45 2.05 14.62 -1.64
C VAL A 45 2.47 15.43 -2.87
N LEU A 46 3.57 15.05 -3.52
CA LEU A 46 4.04 15.72 -4.74
C LEU A 46 3.02 15.63 -5.88
N ARG A 47 2.44 14.44 -6.10
CA ARG A 47 1.41 14.24 -7.13
C ARG A 47 0.15 15.06 -6.83
N ALA A 48 -0.35 15.00 -5.60
CA ALA A 48 -1.53 15.75 -5.17
C ALA A 48 -1.34 17.27 -5.28
N SER A 49 -0.18 17.78 -4.85
CA SER A 49 0.13 19.22 -4.94
C SER A 49 0.29 19.70 -6.38
N THR A 50 0.89 18.88 -7.25
CA THR A 50 0.99 19.18 -8.70
C THR A 50 -0.39 19.25 -9.34
N ARG A 51 -1.27 18.28 -9.04
CA ARG A 51 -2.67 18.27 -9.51
C ARG A 51 -3.42 19.53 -9.06
N LEU A 52 -3.29 19.89 -7.79
CA LEU A 52 -3.93 21.09 -7.25
C LEU A 52 -3.44 22.36 -7.93
N THR A 53 -2.13 22.46 -8.17
CA THR A 53 -1.51 23.61 -8.85
C THR A 53 -2.01 23.74 -10.29
N GLN A 54 -2.09 22.63 -11.02
CA GLN A 54 -2.62 22.60 -12.39
C GLN A 54 -4.10 23.04 -12.44
N LEU A 55 -4.93 22.56 -11.51
CA LEU A 55 -6.34 22.97 -11.41
C LEU A 55 -6.48 24.46 -11.09
N LYS A 56 -5.67 24.99 -10.16
CA LYS A 56 -5.66 26.41 -9.80
C LYS A 56 -5.20 27.28 -10.99
N ALA A 57 -4.18 26.86 -11.73
CA ALA A 57 -3.69 27.56 -12.92
C ALA A 57 -4.68 27.52 -14.10
N GLY A 58 -5.30 26.37 -14.37
CA GLY A 58 -6.28 26.20 -15.45
C GLY A 58 -7.61 26.92 -15.22
N ARG A 59 -7.98 27.16 -13.95
CA ARG A 59 -9.16 27.94 -13.60
C ARG A 59 -9.03 29.42 -13.98
N GLY A 60 -7.80 29.95 -14.01
CA GLY A 60 -7.52 31.35 -14.42
C GLY A 60 -7.75 31.61 -15.92
N THR A 61 -7.66 30.59 -16.77
CA THR A 61 -7.80 30.73 -18.23
C THR A 61 -9.22 30.42 -18.74
N SER A 62 -9.97 29.55 -18.06
CA SER A 62 -11.36 29.21 -18.43
C SER A 62 -12.40 30.28 -18.07
N ALA A 63 -12.09 31.20 -17.15
CA ALA A 63 -13.02 32.25 -16.73
C ALA A 63 -13.21 33.39 -17.76
N ARG A 64 -12.41 33.45 -18.83
CA ARG A 64 -12.39 34.61 -19.75
C ARG A 64 -13.24 34.47 -21.02
N ASN A 65 -13.87 33.31 -21.29
CA ASN A 65 -14.54 33.08 -22.60
C ASN A 65 -15.93 32.41 -22.57
N LYS A 66 -16.64 32.35 -21.44
CA LYS A 66 -18.04 31.87 -21.41
C LYS A 66 -19.02 33.02 -21.24
N LYS A 67 -19.53 33.56 -22.35
CA LYS A 67 -20.81 34.29 -22.36
C LYS A 67 -21.91 33.31 -21.92
N PRO A 68 -22.74 33.64 -20.92
CA PRO A 68 -23.79 32.73 -20.45
C PRO A 68 -25.01 32.84 -21.37
N ALA A 69 -25.32 31.76 -22.09
CA ALA A 69 -26.69 31.54 -22.56
C ALA A 69 -27.49 30.99 -21.36
N GLN A 70 -28.24 31.86 -20.69
CA GLN A 70 -29.16 31.48 -19.61
C GLN A 70 -30.35 30.70 -20.19
N LEU A 71 -30.55 29.47 -19.71
CA LEU A 71 -31.84 28.80 -19.72
C LEU A 71 -32.33 28.71 -18.26
N PRO A 72 -33.56 29.15 -17.95
CA PRO A 72 -34.10 29.08 -16.60
C PRO A 72 -34.87 27.77 -16.44
N ASN A 73 -34.29 26.78 -15.76
CA ASN A 73 -35.10 25.85 -14.97
C ASN A 73 -34.30 25.20 -13.83
N ASP A 74 -34.62 25.71 -12.65
CA ASP A 74 -34.67 25.14 -11.30
C ASP A 74 -34.13 23.72 -10.98
N LYS A 75 -33.40 23.70 -9.85
CA LYS A 75 -33.50 22.76 -8.73
C LYS A 75 -33.12 21.29 -8.96
N VAL A 76 -31.82 21.01 -8.94
CA VAL A 76 -31.15 20.18 -7.91
C VAL A 76 -29.69 20.64 -7.89
N ARG A 77 -29.35 21.62 -7.05
CA ARG A 77 -27.94 21.95 -6.79
C ARG A 77 -27.48 21.06 -5.64
N GLU A 78 -27.31 19.77 -5.94
CA GLU A 78 -26.35 18.96 -5.18
C GLU A 78 -25.06 19.80 -5.16
N ALA A 79 -24.49 19.99 -3.98
CA ALA A 79 -23.24 20.72 -3.85
C ALA A 79 -22.15 19.90 -4.54
N GLU A 80 -22.04 20.01 -5.87
CA GLU A 80 -20.96 19.45 -6.65
C GLU A 80 -19.67 20.01 -6.05
N GLU A 81 -18.99 19.14 -5.32
CA GLU A 81 -17.72 19.46 -4.72
C GLU A 81 -16.77 19.82 -5.85
N SER A 82 -16.38 21.10 -5.92
CA SER A 82 -15.53 21.57 -7.01
C SER A 82 -14.28 20.69 -7.10
N GLU A 83 -13.80 20.39 -8.31
CA GLU A 83 -12.59 19.58 -8.51
C GLU A 83 -11.39 20.09 -7.69
N THR A 84 -11.32 21.42 -7.47
CA THR A 84 -10.35 22.05 -6.58
C THR A 84 -10.48 21.63 -5.12
N SER A 85 -11.71 21.52 -4.60
CA SER A 85 -11.97 21.08 -3.23
C SER A 85 -11.63 19.59 -3.05
N ILE A 86 -11.91 18.75 -4.04
CA ILE A 86 -11.49 17.34 -4.05
C ILE A 86 -9.97 17.24 -4.02
N ALA A 87 -9.26 18.01 -4.85
CA ALA A 87 -7.80 18.03 -4.88
C ALA A 87 -7.16 18.57 -3.58
N GLU A 88 -7.81 19.52 -2.90
CA GLU A 88 -7.37 20.00 -1.58
C GLU A 88 -7.52 18.92 -0.50
N LYS A 89 -8.64 18.18 -0.51
CA LYS A 89 -8.84 17.01 0.37
C LYS A 89 -7.82 15.91 0.08
N GLU A 90 -7.52 15.65 -1.19
CA GLU A 90 -6.50 14.67 -1.60
C GLU A 90 -5.11 15.05 -1.09
N LEU A 91 -4.74 16.33 -1.18
CA LEU A 91 -3.48 16.83 -0.61
C LEU A 91 -3.43 16.67 0.91
N ALA A 92 -4.51 17.00 1.62
CA ALA A 92 -4.58 16.84 3.07
C ALA A 92 -4.41 15.37 3.49
N ARG A 93 -5.07 14.43 2.80
CA ARG A 93 -4.91 12.99 3.05
C ARG A 93 -3.49 12.50 2.77
N ALA A 94 -2.87 12.99 1.70
CA ALA A 94 -1.48 12.64 1.39
C ALA A 94 -0.51 13.16 2.47
N GLN A 95 -0.75 14.34 3.03
CA GLN A 95 0.03 14.89 4.14
C GLN A 95 -0.15 14.09 5.43
N GLU A 96 -1.38 13.68 5.74
CA GLU A 96 -1.67 12.79 6.88
C GLU A 96 -0.99 11.42 6.71
N SER A 97 -1.01 10.86 5.50
CA SER A 97 -0.29 9.62 5.20
C SER A 97 1.22 9.77 5.36
N LEU A 98 1.79 10.92 4.97
CA LEU A 98 3.20 11.21 5.18
C LEU A 98 3.54 11.32 6.66
N GLN A 99 2.70 11.98 7.45
CA GLN A 99 2.90 12.05 8.90
C GLN A 99 2.83 10.64 9.52
N SER A 100 1.82 9.86 9.16
CA SER A 100 1.67 8.47 9.61
C SER A 100 2.89 7.61 9.24
N ALA A 101 3.46 7.79 8.04
CA ALA A 101 4.67 7.09 7.61
C ALA A 101 5.91 7.49 8.44
N ASN A 102 6.03 8.77 8.83
CA ASN A 102 7.11 9.23 9.71
C ASN A 102 6.98 8.68 11.13
N ASP A 103 5.75 8.53 11.61
CA ASP A 103 5.43 8.03 12.95
C ASP A 103 5.37 6.49 13.01
N LEU A 104 5.73 5.78 11.93
CA LEU A 104 5.79 4.31 11.93
C LEU A 104 6.75 3.77 12.98
N GLU A 105 6.22 2.90 13.82
CA GLU A 105 6.97 2.16 14.84
C GLU A 105 7.31 0.73 14.37
N PHE A 106 8.25 0.09 15.08
CA PHE A 106 8.67 -1.28 14.79
C PHE A 106 7.50 -2.29 14.87
N GLU A 107 6.51 -2.03 15.74
CA GLU A 107 5.32 -2.87 15.83
C GLU A 107 4.49 -2.86 14.52
N ALA A 108 4.42 -1.72 13.83
CA ALA A 108 3.75 -1.63 12.53
C ALA A 108 4.48 -2.48 11.47
N TYR A 109 5.81 -2.53 11.50
CA TYR A 109 6.61 -3.39 10.62
C TYR A 109 6.31 -4.87 10.84
N ILE A 110 6.17 -5.30 12.10
CA ILE A 110 5.81 -6.69 12.44
C ILE A 110 4.38 -7.03 12.03
N ASN A 111 3.44 -6.08 12.15
CA ASN A 111 2.02 -6.33 11.90
C ASN A 111 1.61 -6.15 10.44
N VAL A 112 2.36 -5.37 9.66
CA VAL A 112 2.00 -5.03 8.26
C VAL A 112 2.97 -5.66 7.28
N TYR A 113 4.28 -5.51 7.47
CA TYR A 113 5.27 -5.97 6.49
C TYR A 113 5.61 -7.45 6.65
N LEU A 114 5.96 -7.91 7.85
CA LEU A 114 6.34 -9.31 8.06
C LEU A 114 5.28 -10.34 7.63
N PRO A 115 3.97 -10.10 7.78
CA PRO A 115 2.96 -11.02 7.29
C PRO A 115 3.00 -11.23 5.78
N THR A 116 3.41 -10.20 5.01
CA THR A 116 3.57 -10.32 3.55
C THR A 116 4.71 -11.26 3.14
N LEU A 117 5.60 -11.61 4.07
CA LEU A 117 6.72 -12.53 3.85
C LEU A 117 6.44 -13.95 4.36
N GLN A 118 5.29 -14.21 4.99
CA GLN A 118 4.98 -15.52 5.58
C GLN A 118 4.88 -16.64 4.54
N ASP A 119 4.41 -16.31 3.34
CA ASP A 119 4.30 -17.26 2.22
C ASP A 119 5.66 -17.58 1.57
N HIS A 120 6.73 -16.89 1.99
CA HIS A 120 8.07 -16.94 1.40
C HIS A 120 9.14 -17.25 2.46
N PRO A 121 9.32 -18.53 2.85
CA PRO A 121 10.28 -18.92 3.89
C PRO A 121 11.73 -18.51 3.56
N GLU A 122 12.10 -18.49 2.28
CA GLU A 122 13.39 -18.01 1.80
C GLU A 122 13.62 -16.51 2.06
N ALA A 123 12.54 -15.71 2.05
CA ALA A 123 12.59 -14.29 2.36
C ALA A 123 12.79 -14.06 3.87
N LEU A 124 12.14 -14.88 4.71
CA LEU A 124 12.34 -14.85 6.16
C LEU A 124 13.76 -15.25 6.56
N GLN A 125 14.35 -16.25 5.90
CA GLN A 125 15.74 -16.63 6.14
C GLN A 125 16.70 -15.49 5.80
N LYS A 126 16.53 -14.86 4.62
CA LYS A 126 17.32 -13.67 4.23
C LYS A 126 17.10 -12.49 5.15
N LEU A 127 15.90 -12.33 5.72
CA LEU A 127 15.62 -11.31 6.72
C LEU A 127 16.44 -11.58 7.99
N ALA A 128 16.44 -12.81 8.46
CA ALA A 128 17.16 -13.20 9.68
C ALA A 128 18.67 -13.01 9.56
N GLU A 129 19.24 -13.16 8.34
CA GLU A 129 20.65 -12.85 8.09
C GLU A 129 20.98 -11.35 8.14
N LYS A 130 19.99 -10.48 7.87
CA LYS A 130 20.17 -9.02 7.85
C LYS A 130 19.87 -8.35 9.20
N LEU A 131 19.05 -8.97 10.03
CA LEU A 131 18.66 -8.43 11.33
C LEU A 131 19.73 -8.72 12.38
N SER A 132 19.88 -7.79 13.33
CA SER A 132 20.64 -8.03 14.55
C SER A 132 19.92 -9.04 15.46
N LYS A 133 20.66 -9.60 16.44
CA LYS A 133 20.11 -10.57 17.41
C LYS A 133 19.01 -9.92 18.26
N GLU A 134 19.18 -8.65 18.56
CA GLU A 134 18.27 -7.82 19.33
C GLU A 134 16.96 -7.61 18.57
N GLU A 135 17.03 -7.21 17.30
CA GLU A 135 15.84 -7.05 16.44
C GLU A 135 15.11 -8.38 16.22
N LEU A 136 15.83 -9.48 16.02
CA LEU A 136 15.24 -10.82 15.92
C LEU A 136 14.49 -11.21 17.20
N ALA A 137 15.05 -10.91 18.37
CA ALA A 137 14.40 -11.17 19.64
C ALA A 137 13.12 -10.34 19.80
N GLU A 138 13.11 -9.08 19.36
CA GLU A 138 11.91 -8.23 19.36
C GLU A 138 10.83 -8.76 18.42
N VAL A 139 11.20 -9.14 17.19
CA VAL A 139 10.26 -9.77 16.24
C VAL A 139 9.65 -11.03 16.85
N PHE A 140 10.47 -11.90 17.44
CA PHE A 140 10.00 -13.13 18.05
C PHE A 140 9.07 -12.87 19.24
N LYS A 141 9.44 -11.92 20.12
CA LYS A 141 8.64 -11.50 21.27
C LYS A 141 7.29 -10.94 20.84
N ALA A 142 7.27 -10.12 19.78
CA ALA A 142 6.05 -9.56 19.24
C ALA A 142 5.13 -10.61 18.61
N LEU A 143 5.68 -11.55 17.82
CA LEU A 143 4.91 -12.66 17.25
C LEU A 143 4.30 -13.56 18.34
N MET A 144 5.05 -13.85 19.39
CA MET A 144 4.54 -14.62 20.53
C MET A 144 3.42 -13.88 21.27
N ARG A 145 3.55 -12.57 21.43
CA ARG A 145 2.49 -11.72 22.01
C ARG A 145 1.24 -11.68 21.13
N ALA A 146 1.40 -11.51 19.82
CA ALA A 146 0.30 -11.50 18.86
C ALA A 146 -0.49 -12.82 18.88
N ARG A 147 0.22 -13.96 18.96
CA ARG A 147 -0.40 -15.29 19.11
C ARG A 147 -1.18 -15.44 20.41
N ALA A 148 -0.63 -14.97 21.53
CA ALA A 148 -1.31 -14.99 22.83
C ALA A 148 -2.60 -14.16 22.82
N SER A 149 -2.57 -12.98 22.19
CA SER A 149 -3.74 -12.08 22.05
C SER A 149 -4.82 -12.65 21.12
N GLY A 150 -4.44 -13.37 20.06
CA GLY A 150 -5.39 -14.03 19.14
C GLY A 150 -6.21 -15.13 19.80
N SER A 151 -5.63 -15.85 20.77
CA SER A 151 -6.30 -16.94 21.52
C SER A 151 -7.41 -16.44 22.47
N GLN A 152 -7.33 -15.19 22.94
CA GLN A 152 -8.33 -14.64 23.86
C GLN A 152 -9.60 -14.13 23.16
N ARG A 153 -9.51 -13.69 21.89
CA ARG A 153 -10.67 -13.19 21.15
C ARG A 153 -11.66 -14.29 20.75
N THR A 154 -11.17 -15.49 20.48
CA THR A 154 -12.04 -16.66 20.18
C THR A 154 -12.72 -17.20 21.43
N SER A 155 -12.06 -17.12 22.58
CA SER A 155 -12.60 -17.58 23.87
C SER A 155 -13.77 -16.71 24.35
N ALA A 156 -13.65 -15.37 24.23
CA ALA A 156 -14.71 -14.43 24.61
C ALA A 156 -15.95 -14.50 23.69
N LEU A 157 -15.76 -14.87 22.42
CA LEU A 157 -16.87 -15.05 21.46
C LEU A 157 -17.63 -16.37 21.69
N LEU A 158 -16.98 -17.40 22.21
CA LEU A 158 -17.63 -18.69 22.53
C LEU A 158 -18.42 -18.64 23.85
N GLU A 159 -18.01 -17.83 24.82
CA GLU A 159 -18.70 -17.69 26.12
C GLU A 159 -20.04 -16.92 25.99
N GLY A 160 -20.17 -16.04 25.01
CA GLY A 160 -21.40 -15.26 24.73
C GLY A 160 -22.51 -16.03 24.01
N LEU A 161 -22.30 -17.30 23.63
CA LEU A 161 -23.24 -18.10 22.84
C LEU A 161 -23.91 -19.25 23.62
N THR A 162 -23.75 -19.31 24.94
CA THR A 162 -24.48 -20.32 25.73
C THR A 162 -25.95 -19.87 25.93
N PRO A 163 -26.95 -20.64 25.43
CA PRO A 163 -28.34 -20.25 25.55
C PRO A 163 -28.79 -20.39 27.00
N ALA A 164 -29.29 -19.29 27.56
CA ALA A 164 -29.99 -19.27 28.84
C ALA A 164 -31.15 -20.29 28.83
N THR A 165 -30.97 -21.40 29.52
CA THR A 165 -32.03 -22.37 29.78
C THR A 165 -33.04 -21.71 30.72
N THR A 166 -34.12 -21.21 30.14
CA THR A 166 -35.25 -20.62 30.85
C THR A 166 -35.96 -21.73 31.61
N LYS A 167 -35.74 -21.78 32.93
CA LYS A 167 -36.41 -22.73 33.81
C LYS A 167 -37.81 -22.24 34.10
N THR A 168 -38.77 -23.01 33.60
CA THR A 168 -40.21 -22.92 33.80
C THR A 168 -40.56 -22.95 35.30
N ARG A 169 -41.44 -22.04 35.74
CA ARG A 169 -42.33 -22.29 36.87
C ARG A 169 -43.65 -21.57 36.65
#